data_AF-A0A392PHJ3-F1
#
_entry.id   AF-A0A392PHJ3-F1
#
_cell.length_a   1.000
_cell.length_b   1.000
_cell.length_c   1.000
_cell.angle_alpha   90.00
_cell.angle_beta   90.00
_cell.angle_gamma   90.00
#
_symmetry.space_group_name_H-M   'P 1'
#
loop_
_entity.id
_entity.type
_entity.pdbx_description
1 polymer ?
#
loop_
_entity_poly.entity_id
_entity_poly.type
_entity_poly.pdbx_seq_one_letter_code
_entity_poly.pdbx_strand_id
1 'polypeptide(L)'
;MIVDGCFLLELLIRLGDYMENHTTYNNDSILKTEEKIISVLNDVAMLENQIPFLVLKKLYRKVFPDHGVEIKDDYRVANIVRKALGYRSVSSSGVAHILHLMHLSTVEQGQHHEGKKAKLELLQCATKLRASG
;
A
#
# COMPACT_ATOMS: atom_id res chain seq x y z
N MET A 1 -12.96 -16.36 1.70
CA MET A 1 -11.94 -15.68 0.85
C MET A 1 -12.41 -14.35 0.24
N ILE A 2 -13.57 -14.23 -0.43
CA ILE A 2 -14.09 -12.90 -0.86
C ILE A 2 -14.45 -12.03 0.35
N VAL A 3 -15.11 -12.62 1.35
CA VAL A 3 -15.46 -11.96 2.60
C VAL A 3 -14.22 -11.41 3.29
N ASP A 4 -13.13 -12.18 3.31
CA ASP A 4 -11.84 -11.77 3.90
C ASP A 4 -11.23 -10.57 3.14
N GLY A 5 -11.34 -10.56 1.82
CA GLY A 5 -10.88 -9.42 1.00
C GLY A 5 -11.74 -8.16 1.16
N CYS A 6 -13.07 -8.31 1.31
CA CYS A 6 -13.96 -7.19 1.60
C CYS A 6 -13.71 -6.62 3.01
N PHE A 7 -13.53 -7.49 4.01
CA PHE A 7 -13.17 -7.11 5.36
C PHE A 7 -11.84 -6.37 5.39
N LEU A 8 -10.82 -6.87 4.68
CA LEU A 8 -9.53 -6.18 4.59
C LEU A 8 -9.66 -4.79 3.96
N LEU A 9 -10.46 -4.66 2.90
CA LEU A 9 -10.69 -3.38 2.25
C LEU A 9 -11.41 -2.39 3.19
N GLU A 10 -12.41 -2.86 3.93
CA GLU A 10 -13.11 -2.07 4.94
C GLU A 10 -12.17 -1.63 6.06
N LEU A 11 -11.34 -2.54 6.58
CA LEU A 11 -10.35 -2.26 7.60
C LEU A 11 -9.35 -1.18 7.14
N LEU A 12 -8.84 -1.30 5.92
CA LEU A 12 -7.92 -0.32 5.33
C LEU A 12 -8.57 1.07 5.18
N ILE A 13 -9.84 1.16 4.77
CA ILE A 13 -10.56 2.43 4.68
C ILE A 13 -10.69 3.07 6.07
N ARG A 14 -11.13 2.30 7.07
CA ARG A 14 -11.26 2.78 8.46
C ARG A 14 -9.92 3.25 9.05
N LEU A 15 -8.85 2.50 8.82
CA LEU A 15 -7.50 2.87 9.24
C LEU A 15 -7.03 4.17 8.58
N GLY A 16 -7.29 4.33 7.28
CA GLY A 16 -6.99 5.57 6.58
C GLY A 16 -7.74 6.76 7.16
N ASP A 17 -9.03 6.62 7.44
CA ASP A 17 -9.83 7.67 8.06
C ASP A 17 -9.38 7.98 9.49
N TYR A 18 -8.95 6.98 10.26
CA TYR A 18 -8.33 7.18 11.57
C TYR A 18 -7.02 7.99 11.48
N MET A 19 -6.16 7.68 10.49
CA MET A 19 -4.90 8.39 10.28
C MET A 19 -5.10 9.86 9.93
N GLU A 20 -6.21 10.22 9.29
CA GLU A 20 -6.57 11.59 8.95
C GLU A 20 -7.31 12.30 10.10
N ASN A 21 -8.21 11.60 10.78
CA ASN A 21 -9.10 12.13 11.80
C ASN A 21 -9.12 11.23 13.04
N HIS A 22 -8.11 11.39 13.91
CA HIS A 22 -7.91 10.64 15.16
C HIS A 22 -9.09 10.68 16.16
N THR A 23 -10.09 11.52 15.92
CA THR A 23 -11.23 11.75 16.83
C THR A 23 -12.42 10.83 16.58
N THR A 24 -12.48 10.12 15.44
CA THR A 24 -13.71 9.49 14.95
C THR A 24 -13.98 8.08 15.52
N TYR A 25 -12.98 7.41 16.11
CA TYR A 25 -13.04 5.97 16.42
C TYR A 25 -12.92 5.61 17.90
N ASN A 26 -13.36 6.49 18.81
CA ASN A 26 -13.24 6.30 20.26
C ASN A 26 -13.92 5.02 20.80
N ASN A 27 -14.82 4.41 20.02
CA ASN A 27 -15.57 3.19 20.39
C ASN A 27 -15.08 1.90 19.72
N ASP A 28 -14.15 1.95 18.76
CA ASP A 28 -13.70 0.74 18.04
C ASP A 28 -12.55 0.06 18.79
N SER A 29 -12.80 -1.14 19.34
CA SER A 29 -11.85 -1.85 20.21
C SER A 29 -10.49 -2.17 19.57
N ILE A 30 -10.46 -2.24 18.23
CA ILE A 30 -9.27 -2.50 17.41
C ILE A 30 -8.47 -1.21 17.21
N LEU A 31 -9.14 -0.06 17.14
CA LEU A 31 -8.53 1.27 16.93
C LEU A 31 -8.35 2.06 18.24
N LYS A 32 -8.48 1.40 19.39
CA LYS A 32 -8.43 2.04 20.72
C LYS A 32 -7.06 2.59 21.11
N THR A 33 -5.98 1.95 20.65
CA THR A 33 -4.61 2.33 21.03
C THR A 33 -3.69 2.29 19.83
N GLU A 34 -2.74 3.22 19.79
CA GLU A 34 -1.73 3.31 18.74
C GLU A 34 -0.93 2.00 18.60
N GLU A 35 -0.55 1.35 19.71
CA GLU A 35 0.15 0.07 19.69
C GLU A 35 -0.65 -1.04 18.98
N LYS A 36 -1.97 -1.12 19.21
CA LYS A 36 -2.82 -2.10 18.53
C LYS A 36 -2.94 -1.79 17.04
N ILE A 37 -3.03 -0.52 16.68
CA ILE A 37 -3.07 -0.08 15.29
C ILE A 37 -1.78 -0.48 14.58
N ILE A 38 -0.61 -0.23 15.18
CA ILE A 38 0.68 -0.64 14.65
C ILE A 38 0.75 -2.17 14.49
N SER A 39 0.27 -2.94 15.48
CA SER A 39 0.21 -4.40 15.38
C SER A 39 -0.65 -4.85 14.19
N VAL A 40 -1.83 -4.26 14.02
CA VAL A 40 -2.73 -4.58 12.89
C VAL A 40 -2.10 -4.20 11.55
N LEU A 41 -1.42 -3.06 11.46
CA LEU A 41 -0.73 -2.65 10.23
C LEU A 41 0.41 -3.59 9.87
N ASN A 42 1.16 -4.09 10.86
CA ASN A 42 2.19 -5.11 10.64
C ASN A 42 1.58 -6.41 10.10
N ASP A 43 0.47 -6.87 10.68
CA ASP A 43 -0.24 -8.06 10.21
C ASP A 43 -0.77 -7.87 8.77
N VAL A 44 -1.30 -6.68 8.47
CA VAL A 44 -1.75 -6.31 7.12
C VAL A 44 -0.60 -6.26 6.12
N ALA A 45 0.59 -5.79 6.52
CA ALA A 45 1.79 -5.85 5.69
C ALA A 45 2.21 -7.30 5.40
N MET A 46 2.02 -8.22 6.36
CA MET A 46 2.29 -9.65 6.18
C MET A 46 1.24 -10.39 5.35
N LEU A 47 0.00 -9.87 5.23
CA LEU A 47 -1.07 -10.44 4.41
C LEU A 47 -0.78 -10.41 2.90
N GLU A 48 0.23 -9.67 2.46
CA GLU A 48 0.67 -9.62 1.06
C GLU A 48 0.91 -11.02 0.47
N ASN A 49 1.41 -11.95 1.29
CA ASN A 49 1.67 -13.32 0.86
C ASN A 49 0.38 -14.14 0.59
N GLN A 50 -0.80 -13.65 1.00
CA GLN A 50 -2.06 -14.38 0.94
C GLN A 50 -3.09 -13.75 -0.02
N ILE A 51 -3.07 -12.44 -0.22
CA ILE A 51 -4.06 -11.75 -1.07
C ILE A 51 -3.35 -10.85 -2.09
N PRO A 52 -3.30 -11.26 -3.37
CA PRO A 52 -2.73 -10.43 -4.42
C PRO A 52 -3.44 -9.08 -4.54
N PHE A 53 -2.69 -8.00 -4.71
CA PHE A 53 -3.24 -6.64 -4.77
C PHE A 53 -4.26 -6.45 -5.92
N LEU A 54 -4.09 -7.18 -7.03
CA LEU A 54 -5.09 -7.22 -8.11
C LEU A 54 -6.48 -7.67 -7.63
N VAL A 55 -6.54 -8.59 -6.66
CA VAL A 55 -7.81 -9.06 -6.07
C VAL A 55 -8.49 -7.91 -5.34
N LEU A 56 -7.75 -7.13 -4.55
CA LEU A 56 -8.28 -5.95 -3.85
C LEU A 56 -8.82 -4.90 -4.83
N LYS A 57 -8.12 -4.63 -5.94
CA LYS A 57 -8.61 -3.73 -7.01
C LYS A 57 -9.92 -4.24 -7.63
N LYS A 58 -10.01 -5.54 -7.92
CA LYS A 58 -11.24 -6.14 -8.48
C LYS A 58 -12.39 -6.11 -7.49
N LEU A 59 -12.14 -6.40 -6.20
CA LEU A 59 -13.15 -6.34 -5.15
C LEU A 59 -13.67 -4.92 -4.97
N TYR A 60 -12.77 -3.94 -4.85
CA TYR A 60 -13.14 -2.53 -4.74
C TYR A 60 -14.06 -2.10 -5.87
N ARG A 61 -13.74 -2.44 -7.13
CA ARG A 61 -14.57 -2.08 -8.30
C ARG A 61 -15.91 -2.80 -8.38
N LYS A 62 -16.06 -3.96 -7.72
CA LYS A 62 -17.37 -4.61 -7.59
C LYS A 62 -18.28 -3.88 -6.59
N VAL A 63 -17.69 -3.31 -5.54
CA VAL A 63 -18.41 -2.56 -4.51
C VAL A 63 -18.68 -1.11 -4.95
N PHE A 64 -17.69 -0.48 -5.58
CA PHE A 64 -17.71 0.90 -6.08
C PHE A 64 -17.46 0.88 -7.60
N PRO A 65 -18.49 0.58 -8.40
CA PRO A 65 -18.34 0.48 -9.85
C PRO A 65 -17.92 1.82 -10.45
N ASP A 66 -16.93 1.74 -11.34
CA ASP A 66 -16.47 2.85 -12.15
C ASP A 66 -16.16 2.33 -13.55
N HIS A 67 -16.95 2.82 -14.51
CA HIS A 67 -16.97 2.35 -15.89
C HIS A 67 -15.96 3.08 -16.78
N GLY A 68 -15.27 4.11 -16.28
CA GLY A 68 -14.40 4.97 -17.09
C GLY A 68 -12.89 4.72 -16.97
N VAL A 69 -12.43 4.01 -15.95
CA VAL A 69 -10.99 3.90 -15.62
C VAL A 69 -10.47 2.49 -15.88
N GLU A 70 -9.36 2.28 -16.59
CA GLU A 70 -8.78 0.93 -16.71
C GLU A 70 -8.26 0.39 -15.37
N ILE A 71 -8.22 -0.94 -15.17
CA ILE A 71 -7.71 -1.52 -13.90
C ILE A 71 -6.26 -1.12 -13.65
N LYS A 72 -5.46 -0.92 -14.71
CA LYS A 72 -4.06 -0.52 -14.57
C LYS A 72 -3.92 0.89 -14.00
N ASP A 73 -4.82 1.80 -14.38
CA ASP A 73 -4.81 3.21 -13.98
C ASP A 73 -5.69 3.52 -12.76
N ASP A 74 -6.31 2.50 -12.15
CA ASP A 74 -7.08 2.67 -10.93
C ASP A 74 -6.17 2.74 -9.70
N TYR A 75 -5.91 3.96 -9.21
CA TYR A 75 -5.06 4.20 -8.04
C TYR A 75 -5.81 4.23 -6.71
N ARG A 76 -7.14 4.03 -6.70
CA ARG A 76 -7.96 4.22 -5.49
C ARG A 76 -7.56 3.29 -4.36
N VAL A 77 -7.40 2.00 -4.66
CA VAL A 77 -6.96 1.01 -3.66
C VAL A 77 -5.53 1.29 -3.18
N ALA A 78 -4.64 1.75 -4.07
CA ALA A 78 -3.29 2.13 -3.68
C ALA A 78 -3.29 3.34 -2.73
N ASN A 79 -4.14 4.34 -2.98
CA ASN A 79 -4.27 5.50 -2.13
C ASN A 79 -4.90 5.16 -0.78
N ILE A 80 -5.88 4.26 -0.74
CA ILE A 80 -6.46 3.74 0.51
C ILE A 80 -5.37 3.07 1.36
N VAL A 81 -4.57 2.18 0.77
CA VAL A 81 -3.48 1.48 1.48
C VAL A 81 -2.41 2.45 1.96
N ARG A 82 -2.04 3.44 1.13
CA ARG A 82 -1.11 4.50 1.54
C ARG A 82 -1.63 5.29 2.73
N LYS A 83 -2.88 5.74 2.67
CA LYS A 83 -3.55 6.48 3.74
C LYS A 83 -3.56 5.67 5.04
N ALA A 84 -3.94 4.39 4.96
CA ALA A 84 -3.98 3.48 6.10
C ALA A 84 -2.61 3.29 6.78
N LEU A 85 -1.53 3.35 6.01
CA LEU A 85 -0.15 3.18 6.47
C LEU A 85 0.56 4.52 6.76
N GLY A 86 -0.15 5.65 6.67
CA GLY A 86 0.41 6.98 6.95
C GLY A 86 1.30 7.55 5.84
N TYR A 87 1.26 7.00 4.62
CA TYR A 87 1.99 7.51 3.47
C TYR A 87 1.20 8.60 2.72
N ARG A 88 1.92 9.50 2.04
CA ARG A 88 1.33 10.53 1.19
C ARG A 88 0.68 9.90 -0.04
N SER A 89 -0.48 10.39 -0.45
CA SER A 89 -1.14 9.97 -1.69
C SER A 89 -0.37 10.48 -2.91
N VAL A 90 0.06 9.57 -3.78
CA VAL A 90 0.79 9.86 -5.04
C VAL A 90 0.22 8.97 -6.14
N SER A 91 0.30 9.38 -7.41
CA SER A 91 -0.04 8.50 -8.53
C SER A 91 1.14 7.57 -8.81
N SER A 92 1.06 6.29 -8.42
CA SER A 92 2.07 5.28 -8.78
C SER A 92 1.47 4.21 -9.68
N SER A 93 1.94 4.18 -10.92
CA SER A 93 1.67 3.08 -11.85
C SER A 93 2.61 1.89 -11.57
N GLY A 94 2.18 0.68 -11.92
CA GLY A 94 3.05 -0.52 -11.85
C GLY A 94 3.15 -1.19 -10.48
N VAL A 95 2.28 -0.86 -9.52
CA VAL A 95 2.26 -1.49 -8.19
C VAL A 95 1.73 -2.93 -8.31
N ALA A 96 2.60 -3.90 -8.01
CA ALA A 96 2.28 -5.32 -8.09
C ALA A 96 1.60 -5.87 -6.83
N HIS A 97 2.02 -5.40 -5.64
CA HIS A 97 1.56 -5.88 -4.34
C HIS A 97 1.73 -4.81 -3.25
N ILE A 98 1.11 -5.02 -2.07
CA ILE A 98 1.09 -4.05 -0.95
C ILE A 98 2.52 -3.73 -0.48
N LEU A 99 3.41 -4.72 -0.34
CA LEU A 99 4.78 -4.48 0.09
C LEU A 99 5.58 -3.65 -0.95
N HIS A 100 5.38 -3.87 -2.24
CA HIS A 100 5.96 -3.04 -3.30
C HIS A 100 5.43 -1.60 -3.19
N LEU A 101 4.14 -1.41 -2.88
CA LEU A 101 3.57 -0.09 -2.62
C LEU A 101 4.20 0.59 -1.40
N MET A 102 4.42 -0.14 -0.31
CA MET A 102 5.09 0.35 0.91
C MET A 102 6.53 0.76 0.60
N HIS A 103 7.26 -0.10 -0.12
CA HIS A 103 8.63 0.17 -0.51
C HIS A 103 8.72 1.42 -1.38
N LEU A 104 7.90 1.52 -2.43
CA LEU A 104 7.83 2.71 -3.27
C LEU A 104 7.50 3.96 -2.46
N SER A 105 6.52 3.89 -1.55
CA SER A 105 6.09 5.05 -0.76
C SER A 105 7.17 5.49 0.24
N THR A 106 7.89 4.54 0.84
CA THR A 106 9.01 4.82 1.77
C THR A 106 10.20 5.42 1.02
N VAL A 107 10.53 4.85 -0.15
CA VAL A 107 11.62 5.35 -1.00
C VAL A 107 11.26 6.72 -1.55
N GLU A 108 10.05 6.96 -2.05
CA GLU A 108 9.58 8.26 -2.53
C GLU A 108 9.63 9.33 -1.43
N GLN A 109 9.34 8.98 -0.16
CA GLN A 109 9.53 9.88 0.99
C GLN A 109 11.02 10.16 1.29
N GLY A 110 11.90 9.15 1.16
CA GLY A 110 13.35 9.29 1.40
C GLY A 110 14.15 9.86 0.22
N GLN A 111 13.60 9.85 -1.00
CA GLN A 111 14.28 10.29 -2.23
C GLN A 111 14.50 11.81 -2.30
N HIS A 112 13.98 12.59 -1.37
CA HIS A 112 14.45 13.95 -1.18
C HIS A 112 15.96 14.01 -0.79
N HIS A 113 16.58 12.90 -0.35
CA HIS A 113 18.02 12.87 -0.02
C HIS A 113 18.86 11.69 -0.59
N GLU A 114 18.35 10.46 -0.79
CA GLU A 114 19.21 9.28 -1.08
C GLU A 114 19.10 8.64 -2.48
N GLY A 115 18.10 8.99 -3.30
CA GLY A 115 17.75 8.25 -4.53
C GLY A 115 18.83 8.15 -5.61
N LYS A 116 19.80 9.07 -5.63
CA LYS A 116 20.87 9.07 -6.65
C LYS A 116 21.95 8.03 -6.38
N LYS A 117 22.22 7.70 -5.12
CA LYS A 117 23.32 6.80 -4.74
C LYS A 117 22.97 5.34 -4.98
N ALA A 118 21.80 4.89 -4.52
CA ALA A 118 21.33 3.52 -4.71
C ALA A 118 21.14 3.15 -6.20
N LYS A 119 20.69 4.10 -7.03
CA LYS A 119 20.57 3.91 -8.48
C LYS A 119 21.92 3.69 -9.15
N LEU A 120 22.98 4.38 -8.67
CA LEU A 120 24.34 4.23 -9.19
C LEU A 120 24.93 2.86 -8.86
N GLU A 121 24.69 2.38 -7.63
CA GLU A 121 25.18 1.07 -7.15
C GLU A 121 24.50 -0.09 -7.89
N LEU A 122 23.19 -0.02 -8.14
CA LEU A 122 22.46 -1.00 -8.95
C LEU A 122 22.99 -1.08 -10.39
N LEU A 123 23.28 0.07 -11.00
CA LEU A 123 23.86 0.15 -12.35
C LEU A 123 25.25 -0.49 -12.39
N GLN A 124 26.08 -0.27 -11.36
CA GLN A 124 27.41 -0.90 -11.26
C GLN A 124 27.31 -2.42 -11.10
N CYS A 125 26.42 -2.92 -10.25
CA CYS A 125 26.20 -4.35 -10.08
C CYS A 125 25.71 -5.02 -11.38
N ALA A 126 24.74 -4.42 -12.07
CA ALA A 126 24.23 -4.94 -13.35
C ALA A 126 25.32 -4.97 -14.44
N THR A 127 26.18 -3.95 -14.46
CA THR A 127 27.32 -3.87 -15.40
C THR A 127 28.35 -4.97 -15.13
N LYS A 128 28.70 -5.21 -13.85
CA LYS A 128 29.61 -6.30 -13.47
C LYS A 128 29.04 -7.67 -13.81
N LEU A 129 27.75 -7.87 -13.58
CA LEU A 129 27.08 -9.14 -13.90
C LEU A 129 27.11 -9.42 -15.41
N ARG A 130 26.82 -8.40 -16.23
CA ARG A 130 26.91 -8.49 -17.70
C ARG A 130 28.32 -8.71 -18.23
N ALA A 131 29.35 -8.24 -17.53
CA ALA A 131 30.73 -8.48 -17.91
C ALA A 131 31.22 -9.89 -17.53
N SER A 132 30.48 -10.59 -16.67
CA SER A 132 30.85 -11.91 -16.12
C SER A 132 30.13 -13.08 -16.81
N GLY A 133 29.28 -12.82 -17.80
CA GLY A 133 28.58 -13.82 -18.62
C GLY A 133 28.78 -13.53 -20.09
#